data_AF-A0A1V3IGY7-F1
#
_entry.id   AF-A0A1V3IGY7-F1
#
_cell.length_a   1.000
_cell.length_b   1.000
_cell.length_c   1.000
_cell.angle_alpha   90.00
_cell.angle_beta   90.00
_cell.angle_gamma   90.00
#
_symmetry.space_group_name_H-M   'P 1'
#
loop_
_entity.id
_entity.type
_entity.pdbx_description
1 polymer ?
#
loop_
_entity_poly.entity_id
_entity_poly.type
_entity_poly.pdbx_seq_one_letter_code
_entity_poly.pdbx_strand_id
1 'polypeptide(L)'
;MKASLEFFRAELYANEAGRELAKVLKQLLDNKIKINILTHSLGARVALSALNILGDFDGKYDEQIDNLIMWEPVVADNAFTNHYTKQFNPTAMEIFPYAHKAAKQITVLYSTEDGVVAGDTLWGDREKSGLFGGAYPKKYSRLSSVLTGGTTPLGDYYINANQAKLTIRMFDNSATFGFNKPTTKPTDAYQQGFTREISDEYIRIEKLKEAYGCRDVSDSRQREYICDNIQRNKLNETRIRQAIEAEAEKLSAHGGISDEIYYLRPWSCFRRFKKDDPIQKAVLEHIIEILSYTIVHDWQQINMDIRLPLGARGDLYSVQGKNTKRELSKQDKELYFDKFISEMRRVKKVEFIPQVIDDPKDKNKKMPYFITHSAMREWEYEWEGMSDRNKVFPLIYSESYKKYIINKIKKNSKFGRY
;
A
#
# COMPACT_ATOMS: atom_id res chain seq x y z
N MET A 1 11.64 9.28 11.92
CA MET A 1 12.60 8.99 10.84
C MET A 1 12.71 7.50 10.58
N LYS A 2 13.35 6.69 11.44
CA LYS A 2 13.47 5.23 11.28
C LYS A 2 12.13 4.51 11.07
N ALA A 3 11.11 4.82 11.89
CA ALA A 3 9.78 4.22 11.74
C ALA A 3 9.09 4.51 10.39
N SER A 4 9.34 5.68 9.78
CA SER A 4 8.77 6.04 8.47
C SER A 4 9.44 5.27 7.32
N LEU A 5 10.75 5.05 7.43
CA LEU A 5 11.53 4.25 6.49
C LEU A 5 11.12 2.77 6.53
N GLU A 6 10.99 2.20 7.73
CA GLU A 6 10.55 0.80 7.90
C GLU A 6 9.11 0.59 7.40
N PHE A 7 8.23 1.58 7.60
CA PHE A 7 6.86 1.52 7.09
C PHE A 7 6.81 1.49 5.56
N PHE A 8 7.58 2.34 4.87
CA PHE A 8 7.65 2.33 3.40
C PHE A 8 8.19 0.99 2.87
N ARG A 9 9.22 0.41 3.52
CA ARG A 9 9.70 -0.93 3.14
C ARG A 9 8.63 -2.00 3.33
N ALA A 10 7.87 -1.93 4.41
CA ALA A 10 6.77 -2.86 4.65
C ALA A 10 5.71 -2.81 3.52
N GLU A 11 5.47 -1.63 2.94
CA GLU A 11 4.56 -1.47 1.79
C GLU A 11 5.06 -2.16 0.51
N LEU A 12 6.37 -2.13 0.25
CA LEU A 12 7.00 -2.88 -0.85
C LEU A 12 6.78 -4.38 -0.65
N TYR A 13 7.10 -4.87 0.54
CA TYR A 13 6.91 -6.29 0.88
C TYR A 13 5.44 -6.69 0.89
N ALA A 14 4.51 -5.78 1.20
CA ALA A 14 3.08 -6.07 1.11
C ALA A 14 2.62 -6.30 -0.33
N ASN A 15 3.17 -5.56 -1.30
CA ASN A 15 2.90 -5.80 -2.72
C ASN A 15 3.43 -7.17 -3.17
N GLU A 16 4.65 -7.53 -2.74
CA GLU A 16 5.26 -8.83 -3.05
C GLU A 16 4.49 -9.99 -2.41
N ALA A 17 4.16 -9.88 -1.12
CA ALA A 17 3.34 -10.86 -0.42
C ALA A 17 1.96 -11.00 -1.09
N GLY A 18 1.42 -9.90 -1.62
CA GLY A 18 0.18 -9.91 -2.39
C GLY A 18 0.29 -10.71 -3.70
N ARG A 19 1.44 -10.62 -4.39
CA ARG A 19 1.71 -11.46 -5.57
C ARG A 19 1.74 -12.95 -5.22
N GLU A 20 2.42 -13.33 -4.14
CA GLU A 20 2.43 -14.72 -3.68
C GLU A 20 1.04 -15.20 -3.27
N LEU A 21 0.31 -14.35 -2.53
CA LEU A 21 -1.08 -14.62 -2.19
C LEU A 21 -1.95 -14.81 -3.43
N ALA A 22 -1.76 -14.03 -4.50
CA ALA A 22 -2.51 -14.19 -5.75
C ALA A 22 -2.33 -15.58 -6.36
N LYS A 23 -1.13 -16.16 -6.29
CA LYS A 23 -0.87 -17.53 -6.78
C LYS A 23 -1.62 -18.57 -5.96
N VAL A 24 -1.60 -18.43 -4.62
CA VAL A 24 -2.33 -19.33 -3.72
C VAL A 24 -3.84 -19.21 -3.96
N LEU A 25 -4.37 -17.98 -3.99
CA LEU A 25 -5.78 -17.73 -4.27
C LEU A 25 -6.19 -18.31 -5.63
N LYS A 26 -5.38 -18.10 -6.67
CA LYS A 26 -5.61 -18.69 -7.99
C LYS A 26 -5.74 -20.21 -7.92
N GLN A 27 -4.82 -20.90 -7.22
CA GLN A 27 -4.88 -22.35 -7.05
C GLN A 27 -6.16 -22.78 -6.34
N LEU A 28 -6.54 -22.10 -5.25
CA LEU A 28 -7.77 -22.40 -4.51
C LEU A 28 -9.03 -22.19 -5.38
N LEU A 29 -9.07 -21.08 -6.13
CA LEU A 29 -10.18 -20.76 -7.03
C LEU A 29 -10.29 -21.73 -8.20
N ASP A 30 -9.18 -22.13 -8.82
CA ASP A 30 -9.16 -23.14 -9.88
C ASP A 30 -9.67 -24.50 -9.34
N ASN A 31 -9.50 -24.78 -8.05
CA ASN A 31 -10.08 -25.94 -7.34
C ASN A 31 -11.51 -25.70 -6.82
N LYS A 32 -12.16 -24.59 -7.23
CA LYS A 32 -13.53 -24.22 -6.86
C LYS A 32 -13.75 -24.03 -5.35
N ILE A 33 -12.69 -23.71 -4.61
CA ILE A 33 -12.77 -23.41 -3.19
C ILE A 33 -13.32 -21.99 -3.01
N LYS A 34 -14.28 -21.85 -2.10
CA LYS A 34 -14.87 -20.57 -1.72
C LYS A 34 -13.99 -19.83 -0.73
N ILE A 35 -13.75 -18.54 -0.98
CA ILE A 35 -12.76 -17.76 -0.25
C ILE A 35 -13.39 -16.49 0.31
N ASN A 36 -13.16 -16.27 1.61
CA ASN A 36 -13.40 -15.01 2.30
C ASN A 36 -12.06 -14.52 2.83
N ILE A 37 -11.75 -13.24 2.64
CA ILE A 37 -10.49 -12.65 3.08
C ILE A 37 -10.81 -11.61 4.15
N LEU A 38 -10.20 -11.77 5.32
CA LEU A 38 -10.22 -10.78 6.40
C LEU A 38 -8.80 -10.24 6.56
N THR A 39 -8.65 -8.92 6.49
CA THR A 39 -7.36 -8.26 6.65
C THR A 39 -7.43 -7.20 7.73
N HIS A 40 -6.29 -6.91 8.36
CA HIS A 40 -6.11 -5.78 9.27
C HIS A 40 -4.97 -4.89 8.80
N SER A 41 -5.11 -3.57 8.93
CA SER A 41 -4.04 -2.61 8.70
C SER A 41 -3.38 -2.76 7.32
N LEU A 42 -2.04 -2.91 7.26
CA LEU A 42 -1.29 -3.10 6.02
C LEU A 42 -1.61 -4.43 5.30
N GLY A 43 -2.20 -5.41 5.99
CA GLY A 43 -2.70 -6.64 5.36
C GLY A 43 -3.74 -6.36 4.28
N ALA A 44 -4.46 -5.22 4.36
CA ALA A 44 -5.36 -4.78 3.30
C ALA A 44 -4.63 -4.56 1.97
N ARG A 45 -3.39 -4.04 2.03
CA ARG A 45 -2.54 -3.86 0.84
C ARG A 45 -2.14 -5.19 0.21
N VAL A 46 -1.82 -6.18 1.03
CA VAL A 46 -1.52 -7.55 0.57
C VAL A 46 -2.72 -8.12 -0.19
N ALA A 47 -3.92 -8.03 0.38
CA ALA A 47 -5.13 -8.50 -0.27
C ALA A 47 -5.45 -7.72 -1.55
N LEU A 48 -5.42 -6.37 -1.51
CA LEU A 48 -5.69 -5.56 -2.69
C LEU A 48 -4.69 -5.82 -3.82
N SER A 49 -3.40 -6.02 -3.48
CA SER A 49 -2.38 -6.43 -4.45
C SER A 49 -2.73 -7.77 -5.10
N ALA A 50 -3.11 -8.75 -4.29
CA ALA A 50 -3.49 -10.08 -4.79
C ALA A 50 -4.72 -10.01 -5.70
N LEU A 51 -5.74 -9.27 -5.27
CA LEU A 51 -6.99 -9.12 -5.99
C LEU A 51 -6.82 -8.28 -7.26
N ASN A 52 -5.89 -7.32 -7.28
CA ASN A 52 -5.57 -6.54 -8.49
C ASN A 52 -5.00 -7.46 -9.58
N ILE A 53 -4.12 -8.40 -9.21
CA ILE A 53 -3.60 -9.42 -10.12
C ILE A 53 -4.72 -10.32 -10.64
N LEU A 54 -5.58 -10.81 -9.74
CA LEU A 54 -6.71 -11.68 -10.12
C LEU A 54 -7.72 -10.97 -11.02
N GLY A 55 -8.03 -9.70 -10.74
CA GLY A 55 -8.95 -8.88 -11.54
C GLY A 55 -8.41 -8.50 -12.92
N ASP A 56 -7.12 -8.71 -13.17
CA ASP A 56 -6.49 -8.53 -14.47
C ASP A 56 -6.34 -9.87 -15.25
N PHE A 57 -7.19 -10.87 -14.98
CA PHE A 57 -7.30 -12.09 -15.79
C PHE A 57 -8.48 -12.05 -16.77
N ASP A 58 -8.79 -10.89 -17.33
CA ASP A 58 -9.78 -10.74 -18.41
C ASP A 58 -11.15 -11.37 -18.08
N GLY A 59 -11.62 -11.16 -16.84
CA GLY A 59 -12.91 -11.68 -16.37
C GLY A 59 -12.86 -13.07 -15.75
N LYS A 60 -11.76 -13.83 -15.90
CA LYS A 60 -11.68 -15.22 -15.43
C LYS A 60 -11.95 -15.35 -13.93
N TYR A 61 -11.43 -14.43 -13.11
CA TYR A 61 -11.57 -14.47 -11.64
C TYR A 61 -12.51 -13.39 -11.10
N ASP A 62 -13.34 -12.78 -11.96
CA ASP A 62 -14.29 -11.76 -11.52
C ASP A 62 -15.30 -12.36 -10.54
N GLU A 63 -15.51 -11.64 -9.44
CA GLU A 63 -16.42 -11.97 -8.34
C GLU A 63 -16.22 -13.36 -7.69
N GLN A 64 -15.04 -13.97 -7.87
CA GLN A 64 -14.75 -15.29 -7.31
C GLN A 64 -14.35 -15.27 -5.83
N ILE A 65 -13.89 -14.14 -5.31
CA ILE A 65 -13.70 -13.93 -3.86
C ILE A 65 -15.05 -13.50 -3.26
N ASP A 66 -15.65 -14.32 -2.38
CA ASP A 66 -17.00 -14.09 -1.86
C ASP A 66 -17.07 -12.78 -1.04
N ASN A 67 -16.08 -12.54 -0.19
CA ASN A 67 -15.95 -11.31 0.60
C ASN A 67 -14.48 -10.91 0.79
N LEU A 68 -14.18 -9.63 0.58
CA LEU A 68 -13.00 -8.96 1.13
C LEU A 68 -13.46 -8.05 2.26
N ILE A 69 -12.94 -8.28 3.46
CA ILE A 69 -13.22 -7.49 4.65
C ILE A 69 -11.90 -6.85 5.09
N MET A 70 -11.85 -5.54 4.99
CA MET A 70 -10.70 -4.72 5.34
C MET A 70 -10.98 -3.99 6.64
N TRP A 71 -10.22 -4.33 7.67
CA TRP A 71 -10.33 -3.75 8.99
C TRP A 71 -9.22 -2.74 9.23
N GLU A 72 -9.58 -1.48 9.44
CA GLU A 72 -8.65 -0.34 9.56
C GLU A 72 -7.58 -0.32 8.45
N PRO A 73 -7.96 -0.34 7.16
CA PRO A 73 -6.98 -0.54 6.10
C PRO A 73 -6.03 0.66 5.95
N VAL A 74 -4.73 0.37 5.97
CA VAL A 74 -3.68 1.37 5.74
C VAL A 74 -3.29 1.39 4.26
N VAL A 75 -4.24 1.84 3.43
CA VAL A 75 -4.09 2.03 1.98
C VAL A 75 -4.74 3.35 1.59
N ALA A 76 -4.41 3.94 0.44
CA ALA A 76 -4.95 5.23 0.04
C ALA A 76 -6.48 5.18 -0.12
N ASP A 77 -7.19 6.28 0.15
CA ASP A 77 -8.65 6.30 0.03
C ASP A 77 -9.19 6.13 -1.39
N ASN A 78 -8.34 6.35 -2.39
CA ASN A 78 -8.57 6.08 -3.80
C ASN A 78 -7.92 4.77 -4.28
N ALA A 79 -7.51 3.87 -3.36
CA ALA A 79 -6.69 2.70 -3.68
C ALA A 79 -7.22 1.81 -4.81
N PHE A 80 -8.53 1.72 -5.03
CA PHE A 80 -9.12 0.91 -6.12
C PHE A 80 -9.94 1.77 -7.09
N THR A 81 -9.54 3.04 -7.26
CA THR A 81 -10.07 3.89 -8.33
C THR A 81 -9.79 3.29 -9.71
N ASN A 82 -10.70 3.52 -10.65
CA ASN A 82 -10.46 3.26 -12.08
C ASN A 82 -9.94 4.50 -12.82
N HIS A 83 -9.61 5.59 -12.11
CA HIS A 83 -9.03 6.80 -12.70
C HIS A 83 -7.67 7.07 -12.08
N TYR A 84 -6.61 7.01 -12.89
CA TYR A 84 -5.27 7.27 -12.41
C TYR A 84 -4.93 8.77 -12.42
N THR A 85 -4.32 9.26 -11.34
CA THR A 85 -3.80 10.63 -11.24
C THR A 85 -2.42 10.63 -10.58
N LYS A 86 -1.49 11.45 -11.08
CA LYS A 86 -0.13 11.55 -10.50
C LYS A 86 -0.13 12.27 -9.15
N GLN A 87 -0.97 13.30 -9.02
CA GLN A 87 -0.98 14.24 -7.90
C GLN A 87 -1.05 13.57 -6.53
N PHE A 88 -1.83 12.49 -6.38
CA PHE A 88 -1.98 11.79 -5.09
C PHE A 88 -1.48 10.35 -5.08
N ASN A 89 -0.74 9.95 -6.12
CA ASN A 89 -0.16 8.61 -6.25
C ASN A 89 1.32 8.74 -6.61
N PRO A 90 2.14 9.30 -5.70
CA PRO A 90 3.48 9.78 -6.01
C PRO A 90 4.44 8.66 -6.43
N THR A 91 4.18 7.42 -6.01
CA THR A 91 4.99 6.26 -6.41
C THR A 91 4.23 5.26 -7.27
N ALA A 92 2.94 5.47 -7.52
CA ALA A 92 2.04 4.53 -8.19
C ALA A 92 1.93 3.13 -7.54
N MET A 93 2.53 2.89 -6.38
CA MET A 93 2.54 1.56 -5.76
C MET A 93 1.26 1.28 -4.93
N GLU A 94 0.53 2.33 -4.58
CA GLU A 94 -0.65 2.29 -3.69
C GLU A 94 -1.99 2.11 -4.41
N ILE A 95 -1.97 1.81 -5.72
CA ILE A 95 -3.16 1.67 -6.55
C ILE A 95 -3.40 0.23 -7.01
N PHE A 96 -4.67 -0.14 -7.01
CA PHE A 96 -5.19 -1.48 -7.25
C PHE A 96 -6.47 -1.39 -8.11
N PRO A 97 -6.39 -0.80 -9.32
CA PRO A 97 -7.56 -0.46 -10.14
C PRO A 97 -8.43 -1.65 -10.53
N TYR A 98 -7.93 -2.88 -10.44
CA TYR A 98 -8.66 -4.10 -10.81
C TYR A 98 -9.11 -4.93 -9.61
N ALA A 99 -8.70 -4.59 -8.38
CA ALA A 99 -9.00 -5.40 -7.20
C ALA A 99 -10.50 -5.54 -6.94
N HIS A 100 -11.29 -4.51 -7.28
CA HIS A 100 -12.74 -4.52 -7.14
C HIS A 100 -13.45 -5.55 -8.03
N LYS A 101 -12.81 -5.99 -9.12
CA LYS A 101 -13.38 -6.99 -10.04
C LYS A 101 -13.38 -8.37 -9.42
N ALA A 102 -12.31 -8.75 -8.74
CA ALA A 102 -12.12 -10.09 -8.18
C ALA A 102 -13.04 -10.38 -6.96
N ALA A 103 -13.33 -9.37 -6.15
CA ALA A 103 -14.20 -9.53 -4.98
C ALA A 103 -15.67 -9.29 -5.35
N LYS A 104 -16.56 -10.19 -4.91
CA LYS A 104 -18.01 -10.01 -5.00
C LYS A 104 -18.48 -8.87 -4.11
N GLN A 105 -17.96 -8.79 -2.89
CA GLN A 105 -18.26 -7.74 -1.90
C GLN A 105 -16.98 -7.27 -1.22
N ILE A 106 -16.85 -5.96 -1.06
CA ILE A 106 -15.81 -5.33 -0.24
C ILE A 106 -16.49 -4.65 0.95
N THR A 107 -15.95 -4.85 2.16
CA THR A 107 -16.37 -4.18 3.39
C THR A 107 -15.18 -3.50 4.03
N VAL A 108 -15.30 -2.22 4.36
CA VAL A 108 -14.30 -1.40 5.03
C VAL A 108 -14.82 -1.07 6.42
N LEU A 109 -14.22 -1.68 7.44
CA LEU A 109 -14.46 -1.33 8.85
C LEU A 109 -13.43 -0.27 9.23
N TYR A 110 -13.88 0.88 9.70
CA TYR A 110 -13.01 2.00 10.03
C TYR A 110 -13.39 2.72 11.32
N SER A 111 -12.41 3.33 11.95
CA SER A 111 -12.55 4.18 13.14
C SER A 111 -12.40 5.66 12.77
N THR A 112 -12.94 6.56 13.60
CA THR A 112 -12.94 8.01 13.35
C THR A 112 -11.92 8.80 14.18
N GLU A 113 -11.18 8.16 15.08
CA GLU A 113 -10.31 8.79 16.08
C GLU A 113 -9.11 7.88 16.50
N ASP A 114 -8.45 7.18 15.57
CA ASP A 114 -7.44 6.16 15.93
C ASP A 114 -5.99 6.63 16.04
N GLY A 115 -5.72 7.90 15.73
CA GLY A 115 -4.39 8.48 15.72
C GLY A 115 -3.42 7.92 14.66
N VAL A 116 -3.80 6.86 13.96
CA VAL A 116 -2.97 6.14 12.98
C VAL A 116 -3.48 6.39 11.55
N VAL A 117 -4.79 6.35 11.34
CA VAL A 117 -5.47 6.59 10.06
C VAL A 117 -6.23 7.92 10.06
N ALA A 118 -6.80 8.33 11.19
CA ALA A 118 -7.39 9.64 11.43
C ALA A 118 -6.67 10.36 12.59
N GLY A 119 -6.53 11.68 12.53
CA GLY A 119 -5.96 12.45 13.65
C GLY A 119 -6.84 12.36 14.89
N ASP A 120 -6.25 12.17 16.06
CA ASP A 120 -6.97 12.09 17.33
C ASP A 120 -7.24 13.49 17.91
N THR A 121 -8.40 13.64 18.55
CA THR A 121 -8.80 14.86 19.28
C THR A 121 -9.15 14.61 20.75
N LEU A 122 -9.19 13.35 21.19
CA LEU A 122 -9.54 12.98 22.56
C LEU A 122 -8.29 12.90 23.44
N TRP A 123 -8.19 13.83 24.40
CA TRP A 123 -7.11 13.95 25.38
C TRP A 123 -6.93 12.74 26.34
N GLY A 124 -7.62 11.63 26.12
CA GLY A 124 -7.79 10.53 27.07
C GLY A 124 -6.74 9.42 27.00
N ASP A 125 -6.05 9.23 25.87
CA ASP A 125 -5.13 8.10 25.65
C ASP A 125 -3.63 8.50 25.69
N ARG A 126 -3.34 9.79 25.87
CA ARG A 126 -2.00 10.39 25.97
C ARG A 126 -1.10 10.22 24.74
N GLU A 127 -1.62 9.88 23.56
CA GLU A 127 -0.82 9.82 22.32
C GLU A 127 -1.16 10.97 21.38
N LYS A 128 -0.37 12.06 21.45
CA LYS A 128 -0.42 13.15 20.48
C LYS A 128 0.01 12.67 19.09
N SER A 129 -0.90 12.07 18.34
CA SER A 129 -0.80 12.00 16.88
C SER A 129 -1.33 13.32 16.32
N GLY A 130 -0.45 14.33 16.23
CA GLY A 130 -0.83 15.70 15.83
C GLY A 130 -1.71 15.80 14.57
N LEU A 131 -2.27 17.00 14.33
CA LEU A 131 -3.33 17.38 13.35
C LEU A 131 -3.36 16.68 11.96
N PHE A 132 -2.25 16.09 11.52
CA PHE A 132 -2.07 15.44 10.22
C PHE A 132 -2.25 13.91 10.22
N GLY A 133 -2.64 13.28 11.34
CA GLY A 133 -2.85 11.82 11.42
C GLY A 133 -1.56 11.01 11.65
N GLY A 134 -1.65 9.68 11.50
CA GLY A 134 -0.58 8.73 11.86
C GLY A 134 0.55 8.55 10.87
N ALA A 135 1.24 7.40 10.93
CA ALA A 135 2.46 7.12 10.18
C ALA A 135 2.30 7.21 8.65
N TYR A 136 1.10 6.91 8.13
CA TYR A 136 0.81 6.87 6.70
C TYR A 136 0.85 8.24 6.00
N PRO A 137 0.10 9.29 6.43
CA PRO A 137 0.21 10.62 5.82
C PRO A 137 1.54 11.31 6.12
N LYS A 138 2.18 10.99 7.26
CA LYS A 138 3.44 11.62 7.67
C LYS A 138 4.58 11.34 6.71
N LYS A 139 4.66 10.16 6.09
CA LYS A 139 5.79 9.74 5.22
C LYS A 139 6.02 10.65 4.00
N TYR A 140 4.94 11.18 3.41
CA TYR A 140 5.00 12.02 2.20
C TYR A 140 4.97 13.52 2.48
N SER A 141 4.76 13.95 3.74
CA SER A 141 4.77 15.37 4.08
C SER A 141 6.14 16.01 3.77
N ARG A 142 6.16 17.25 3.27
CA ARG A 142 7.40 17.99 2.91
C ARG A 142 8.47 17.99 4.01
N LEU A 143 8.06 18.08 5.28
CA LEU A 143 8.98 18.05 6.41
C LEU A 143 9.56 16.63 6.63
N SER A 144 8.75 15.59 6.40
CA SER A 144 9.20 14.20 6.41
C SER A 144 10.08 13.87 5.22
N SER A 145 9.75 14.26 3.99
CA SER A 145 10.59 13.95 2.82
C SER A 145 12.00 14.52 2.96
N VAL A 146 12.12 15.74 3.50
CA VAL A 146 13.42 16.38 3.80
C VAL A 146 14.15 15.72 4.98
N LEU A 147 13.42 15.26 6.00
CA LEU A 147 14.03 14.65 7.21
C LEU A 147 14.21 13.12 7.13
N THR A 148 13.51 12.43 6.23
CA THR A 148 13.48 10.96 6.14
C THR A 148 14.02 10.42 4.82
N GLY A 149 14.48 11.29 3.91
CA GLY A 149 14.99 10.90 2.59
C GLY A 149 13.91 10.64 1.54
N GLY A 150 12.63 10.71 1.88
CA GLY A 150 11.52 10.54 0.92
C GLY A 150 11.50 9.12 0.37
N THR A 151 11.81 8.95 -0.92
CA THR A 151 11.85 7.65 -1.62
C THR A 151 13.15 6.86 -1.40
N THR A 152 14.05 7.28 -0.51
CA THR A 152 15.30 6.57 -0.19
C THR A 152 15.11 5.07 0.11
N PRO A 153 14.02 4.60 0.74
CA PRO A 153 13.74 3.16 0.86
C PRO A 153 13.64 2.39 -0.46
N LEU A 154 13.22 3.02 -1.57
CA LEU A 154 13.29 2.39 -2.91
C LEU A 154 14.75 2.18 -3.30
N GLY A 155 15.59 3.18 -3.07
CA GLY A 155 17.04 3.08 -3.28
C GLY A 155 17.66 1.99 -2.44
N ASP A 156 17.39 1.97 -1.14
CA ASP A 156 17.81 0.87 -0.26
C ASP A 156 17.28 -0.47 -0.76
N TYR A 157 16.03 -0.55 -1.23
CA TYR A 157 15.49 -1.80 -1.74
C TYR A 157 16.30 -2.32 -2.95
N TYR A 158 16.69 -1.44 -3.87
CA TYR A 158 17.51 -1.80 -5.04
C TYR A 158 19.00 -1.98 -4.72
N ILE A 159 19.57 -1.15 -3.83
CA ILE A 159 20.99 -1.14 -3.44
C ILE A 159 21.28 -2.20 -2.36
N ASN A 160 20.46 -2.24 -1.31
CA ASN A 160 20.54 -3.15 -0.17
C ASN A 160 19.79 -4.48 -0.39
N ALA A 161 19.26 -4.80 -1.57
CA ALA A 161 19.04 -6.21 -1.95
C ALA A 161 20.33 -7.07 -1.77
N ASN A 162 21.50 -6.41 -1.70
CA ASN A 162 22.76 -6.99 -1.26
C ASN A 162 22.93 -7.12 0.27
N GLN A 163 22.39 -6.21 1.10
CA GLN A 163 22.49 -6.27 2.57
C GLN A 163 21.34 -7.05 3.23
N ALA A 164 20.12 -7.04 2.67
CA ALA A 164 19.02 -7.89 3.11
C ALA A 164 19.41 -9.38 3.01
N LYS A 165 20.28 -9.75 2.06
CA LYS A 165 20.90 -11.09 1.99
C LYS A 165 21.82 -11.40 3.18
N LEU A 166 22.49 -10.39 3.76
CA LEU A 166 23.30 -10.53 4.98
C LEU A 166 22.40 -10.63 6.23
N THR A 167 21.32 -9.85 6.30
CA THR A 167 20.36 -9.90 7.41
C THR A 167 19.52 -11.18 7.40
N ILE A 168 19.06 -11.65 6.23
CA ILE A 168 18.39 -12.95 6.08
C ILE A 168 19.36 -14.09 6.45
N ARG A 169 20.64 -14.03 6.05
CA ARG A 169 21.66 -14.98 6.54
C ARG A 169 21.87 -14.93 8.05
N MET A 170 21.71 -13.76 8.69
CA MET A 170 21.78 -13.64 10.15
C MET A 170 20.56 -14.25 10.85
N PHE A 171 19.36 -14.17 10.25
CA PHE A 171 18.15 -14.81 10.79
C PHE A 171 18.07 -16.31 10.45
N ASP A 172 18.54 -16.75 9.29
CA ASP A 172 18.64 -18.18 8.90
C ASP A 172 19.67 -18.95 9.77
N ASN A 173 20.61 -18.24 10.39
CA ASN A 173 21.54 -18.81 11.36
C ASN A 173 20.98 -18.89 12.80
N SER A 174 19.74 -18.42 13.03
CA SER A 174 19.03 -18.69 14.28
C SER A 174 18.24 -20.00 14.15
N ALA A 175 18.90 -21.09 14.52
CA ALA A 175 18.40 -22.45 14.43
C ALA A 175 17.25 -22.71 15.44
N THR A 176 16.01 -22.43 15.06
CA THR A 176 14.84 -22.95 15.76
C THR A 176 13.64 -23.01 14.82
N PHE A 177 12.94 -24.15 14.81
CA PHE A 177 11.79 -24.53 13.97
C PHE A 177 12.13 -25.20 12.64
N GLY A 178 12.37 -26.51 12.74
CA GLY A 178 12.45 -27.41 11.60
C GLY A 178 11.08 -27.61 10.95
N PHE A 179 10.92 -27.08 9.74
CA PHE A 179 10.10 -27.64 8.67
C PHE A 179 10.80 -27.32 7.33
N ASN A 180 10.70 -28.26 6.38
CA ASN A 180 11.48 -28.40 5.15
C ASN A 180 11.97 -27.11 4.46
N LYS A 181 13.29 -27.07 4.19
CA LYS A 181 13.95 -26.09 3.30
C LYS A 181 13.25 -26.03 1.93
N PRO A 182 12.84 -24.86 1.44
CA PRO A 182 12.62 -24.65 0.01
C PRO A 182 13.97 -24.81 -0.71
N THR A 183 13.98 -25.52 -1.83
CA THR A 183 15.19 -25.86 -2.61
C THR A 183 15.72 -24.74 -3.51
N THR A 184 15.34 -23.47 -3.30
CA THR A 184 15.87 -22.35 -4.10
C THR A 184 17.11 -21.74 -3.41
N LYS A 185 18.25 -21.81 -4.09
CA LYS A 185 19.52 -21.28 -3.58
C LYS A 185 19.53 -19.74 -3.67
N PRO A 186 20.10 -19.02 -2.69
CA PRO A 186 20.22 -17.55 -2.70
C PRO A 186 21.09 -16.94 -3.83
N THR A 187 21.69 -17.79 -4.65
CA THR A 187 22.52 -17.42 -5.80
C THR A 187 21.71 -16.88 -6.98
N ASP A 188 20.40 -17.14 -7.02
CA ASP A 188 19.62 -16.91 -8.24
C ASP A 188 19.25 -15.42 -8.41
N ALA A 189 19.06 -14.69 -7.30
CA ALA A 189 18.87 -13.24 -7.33
C ALA A 189 20.16 -12.45 -7.64
N TYR A 190 21.33 -13.11 -7.66
CA TYR A 190 22.60 -12.51 -8.09
C TYR A 190 22.95 -12.87 -9.54
N GLN A 191 22.33 -13.91 -10.11
CA GLN A 191 22.59 -14.40 -11.47
C GLN A 191 21.63 -13.84 -12.53
N GLN A 192 20.53 -13.19 -12.15
CA GLN A 192 19.70 -12.45 -13.10
C GLN A 192 20.31 -11.06 -13.30
N GLY A 193 21.16 -10.93 -14.32
CA GLY A 193 22.00 -9.75 -14.62
C GLY A 193 21.31 -8.39 -14.85
N PHE A 194 20.04 -8.22 -14.47
CA PHE A 194 19.24 -7.02 -14.76
C PHE A 194 19.16 -6.04 -13.56
N THR A 195 19.04 -6.47 -12.30
CA THR A 195 19.23 -5.56 -11.13
C THR A 195 20.64 -4.94 -11.09
N ARG A 196 21.60 -5.60 -11.75
CA ARG A 196 22.94 -5.08 -11.99
C ARG A 196 22.93 -3.84 -12.89
N GLU A 197 22.02 -3.69 -13.86
CA GLU A 197 22.05 -2.55 -14.79
C GLU A 197 21.64 -1.24 -14.10
N ILE A 198 20.60 -1.24 -13.26
CA ILE A 198 20.24 -0.05 -12.46
C ILE A 198 21.30 0.25 -11.40
N SER A 199 21.85 -0.78 -10.74
CA SER A 199 22.90 -0.62 -9.74
C SER A 199 24.22 -0.13 -10.37
N ASP A 200 24.63 -0.71 -11.50
CA ASP A 200 25.81 -0.31 -12.26
C ASP A 200 25.63 1.11 -12.83
N GLU A 201 24.41 1.45 -13.26
CA GLU A 201 24.08 2.80 -13.72
C GLU A 201 24.11 3.82 -12.57
N TYR A 202 23.58 3.47 -11.39
CA TYR A 202 23.69 4.29 -10.18
C TYR A 202 25.16 4.46 -9.75
N ILE A 203 25.94 3.37 -9.71
CA ILE A 203 27.38 3.41 -9.40
C ILE A 203 28.15 4.25 -10.43
N ARG A 204 27.78 4.18 -11.71
CA ARG A 204 28.37 5.00 -12.78
C ARG A 204 28.05 6.47 -12.58
N ILE A 205 26.80 6.80 -12.24
CA ILE A 205 26.36 8.17 -11.92
C ILE A 205 27.14 8.68 -10.69
N GLU A 206 27.30 7.88 -9.64
CA GLU A 206 28.07 8.23 -8.45
C GLU A 206 29.54 8.53 -8.78
N LYS A 207 30.18 7.69 -9.60
CA LYS A 207 31.56 7.93 -10.07
C LYS A 207 31.69 9.21 -10.89
N LEU A 208 30.68 9.56 -11.68
CA LEU A 208 30.63 10.83 -12.41
C LEU A 208 30.49 11.99 -11.41
N LYS A 209 29.56 11.92 -10.46
CA LYS A 209 29.39 12.95 -9.43
C LYS A 209 30.70 13.18 -8.64
N GLU A 210 31.42 12.12 -8.30
CA GLU A 210 32.76 12.20 -7.68
C GLU A 210 33.77 12.90 -8.60
N ALA A 211 33.87 12.48 -9.87
CA ALA A 211 34.83 13.02 -10.82
C ALA A 211 34.64 14.53 -11.10
N TYR A 212 33.41 15.03 -10.99
CA TYR A 212 33.08 16.44 -11.20
C TYR A 212 32.92 17.24 -9.90
N GLY A 213 33.25 16.68 -8.73
CA GLY A 213 33.22 17.40 -7.45
C GLY A 213 31.82 17.79 -6.94
N CYS A 214 30.79 17.04 -7.34
CA CYS A 214 29.39 17.34 -7.01
C CYS A 214 28.98 17.10 -5.54
N ARG A 215 29.87 16.55 -4.70
CA ARG A 215 29.55 16.18 -3.31
C ARG A 215 29.52 17.36 -2.32
N ASP A 216 30.24 18.43 -2.60
CA ASP A 216 30.44 19.56 -1.67
C ASP A 216 29.40 20.69 -1.79
N VAL A 217 28.39 20.52 -2.64
CA VAL A 217 27.37 21.56 -2.82
C VAL A 217 26.30 21.42 -1.73
N SER A 218 26.39 22.29 -0.72
CA SER A 218 25.52 22.35 0.46
C SER A 218 24.15 23.00 0.20
N ASP A 219 23.95 23.60 -0.98
CA ASP A 219 22.69 24.21 -1.41
C ASP A 219 22.00 23.36 -2.50
N SER A 220 20.81 22.86 -2.18
CA SER A 220 19.94 22.09 -3.09
C SER A 220 19.69 22.77 -4.44
N ARG A 221 19.65 24.11 -4.51
CA ARG A 221 19.43 24.85 -5.76
C ARG A 221 20.68 25.00 -6.62
N GLN A 222 21.86 24.95 -6.02
CA GLN A 222 23.13 24.96 -6.77
C GLN A 222 23.51 23.56 -7.27
N ARG A 223 23.10 22.49 -6.57
CA ARG A 223 23.17 21.10 -7.09
C ARG A 223 22.42 20.98 -8.41
N GLU A 224 21.22 21.56 -8.49
CA GLU A 224 20.33 21.59 -9.67
C GLU A 224 20.92 22.37 -10.87
N TYR A 225 22.00 23.15 -10.72
CA TYR A 225 22.55 23.94 -11.83
C TYR A 225 23.92 23.44 -12.33
N ILE A 226 24.77 22.94 -11.44
CA ILE A 226 26.13 22.50 -11.79
C ILE A 226 26.18 20.97 -12.04
N CYS A 227 25.35 20.18 -11.35
CA CYS A 227 25.31 18.72 -11.51
C CYS A 227 24.23 18.23 -12.49
N ASP A 228 23.17 19.02 -12.73
CA ASP A 228 22.15 18.73 -13.77
C ASP A 228 22.73 18.75 -15.19
N ASN A 229 23.91 19.35 -15.39
CA ASN A 229 24.52 19.55 -16.70
C ASN A 229 25.77 18.69 -16.98
N ILE A 230 26.07 17.68 -16.15
CA ILE A 230 27.02 16.62 -16.52
C ILE A 230 26.31 15.62 -17.47
N GLN A 231 25.95 16.17 -18.62
CA GLN A 231 25.81 15.56 -19.94
C GLN A 231 25.10 14.19 -20.08
N ARG A 232 23.77 14.32 -20.24
CA ARG A 232 22.78 13.41 -20.89
C ARG A 232 21.97 12.50 -19.98
N ASN A 233 21.19 13.16 -19.12
CA ASN A 233 19.92 12.69 -18.53
C ASN A 233 19.10 11.83 -19.52
N LYS A 234 19.00 12.25 -20.79
CA LYS A 234 18.22 11.54 -21.81
C LYS A 234 18.71 10.12 -22.14
N LEU A 235 20.02 9.81 -22.09
CA LEU A 235 20.52 8.46 -22.41
C LEU A 235 20.26 7.49 -21.25
N ASN A 236 20.39 7.96 -20.01
CA ASN A 236 20.14 7.17 -18.81
C ASN A 236 18.63 6.92 -18.63
N GLU A 237 17.82 7.97 -18.81
CA GLU A 237 16.36 7.88 -18.90
C GLU A 237 15.94 6.90 -19.99
N THR A 238 16.57 6.94 -21.17
CA THR A 238 16.27 6.01 -22.28
C THR A 238 16.61 4.57 -21.90
N ARG A 239 17.74 4.32 -21.24
CA ARG A 239 18.12 2.97 -20.80
C ARG A 239 17.19 2.43 -19.72
N ILE A 240 16.87 3.25 -18.70
CA ILE A 240 15.94 2.89 -17.62
C ILE A 240 14.55 2.61 -18.21
N ARG A 241 14.08 3.48 -19.09
CA ARG A 241 12.83 3.28 -19.84
C ARG A 241 12.84 1.96 -20.61
N GLN A 242 13.86 1.72 -21.45
CA GLN A 242 13.98 0.51 -22.25
C GLN A 242 13.99 -0.75 -21.38
N ALA A 243 14.68 -0.72 -20.24
CA ALA A 243 14.75 -1.84 -19.30
C ALA A 243 13.39 -2.14 -18.66
N ILE A 244 12.68 -1.10 -18.19
CA ILE A 244 11.35 -1.22 -17.60
C ILE A 244 10.32 -1.66 -18.65
N GLU A 245 10.34 -1.07 -19.84
CA GLU A 245 9.44 -1.43 -20.94
C GLU A 245 9.67 -2.88 -21.39
N ALA A 246 10.93 -3.32 -21.50
CA ALA A 246 11.25 -4.70 -21.85
C ALA A 246 10.75 -5.71 -20.79
N GLU A 247 10.87 -5.39 -19.50
CA GLU A 247 10.30 -6.23 -18.44
C GLU A 247 8.77 -6.21 -18.47
N ALA A 248 8.15 -5.04 -18.65
CA ALA A 248 6.71 -4.90 -18.78
C ALA A 248 6.16 -5.71 -19.97
N GLU A 249 6.87 -5.74 -21.09
CA GLU A 249 6.53 -6.56 -22.25
C GLU A 249 6.64 -8.06 -21.94
N LYS A 250 7.70 -8.51 -21.26
CA LYS A 250 7.84 -9.90 -20.80
C LYS A 250 6.73 -10.32 -19.84
N LEU A 251 6.42 -9.48 -18.86
CA LEU A 251 5.29 -9.70 -17.94
C LEU A 251 3.96 -9.78 -18.69
N SER A 252 3.77 -8.95 -19.70
CA SER A 252 2.53 -8.91 -20.49
C SER A 252 2.38 -10.07 -21.46
N ALA A 253 3.49 -10.62 -21.95
CA ALA A 253 3.50 -11.85 -22.75
C ALA A 253 3.19 -13.09 -21.90
N HIS A 254 3.44 -13.04 -20.59
CA HIS A 254 3.21 -14.15 -19.68
C HIS A 254 1.71 -14.36 -19.39
N GLY A 255 1.18 -15.54 -19.70
CA GLY A 255 -0.24 -15.87 -19.50
C GLY A 255 -0.67 -16.05 -18.04
N GLY A 256 0.26 -16.40 -17.15
CA GLY A 256 0.04 -16.59 -15.72
C GLY A 256 0.48 -15.42 -14.84
N ILE A 257 0.84 -15.71 -13.59
CA ILE A 257 1.50 -14.78 -12.67
C ILE A 257 3.00 -15.09 -12.73
N SER A 258 3.79 -14.22 -13.36
CA SER A 258 5.23 -14.43 -13.49
C SER A 258 5.96 -14.23 -12.15
N ASP A 259 6.97 -15.06 -11.92
CA ASP A 259 7.99 -14.91 -10.87
C ASP A 259 9.14 -14.01 -11.29
N GLU A 260 9.31 -13.82 -12.60
CA GLU A 260 10.39 -13.04 -13.19
C GLU A 260 10.01 -11.57 -13.22
N ILE A 261 10.13 -10.92 -12.05
CA ILE A 261 9.94 -9.48 -11.88
C ILE A 261 11.14 -8.89 -11.14
N TYR A 262 11.77 -7.86 -11.73
CA TYR A 262 13.04 -7.29 -11.28
C TYR A 262 12.88 -5.80 -11.02
N TYR A 263 12.75 -5.00 -12.07
CA TYR A 263 12.54 -3.55 -12.03
C TYR A 263 11.12 -3.19 -11.59
N LEU A 264 10.15 -4.04 -11.87
CA LEU A 264 8.76 -3.79 -11.52
C LEU A 264 8.39 -4.41 -10.17
N ARG A 265 9.35 -4.94 -9.41
CA ARG A 265 9.11 -5.67 -8.16
C ARG A 265 8.39 -4.83 -7.09
N PRO A 266 8.69 -3.53 -6.87
CA PRO A 266 7.88 -2.65 -6.04
C PRO A 266 6.41 -2.54 -6.47
N TRP A 267 6.15 -2.68 -7.77
CA TRP A 267 4.82 -2.69 -8.41
C TRP A 267 4.34 -4.12 -8.71
N SER A 268 4.82 -5.10 -7.93
CA SER A 268 4.43 -6.50 -8.06
C SER A 268 2.93 -6.74 -7.89
N CYS A 269 2.14 -5.76 -7.45
CA CYS A 269 0.68 -5.76 -7.48
C CYS A 269 0.08 -5.74 -8.90
N PHE A 270 0.86 -5.49 -9.95
CA PHE A 270 0.40 -5.56 -11.35
C PHE A 270 0.81 -6.87 -12.02
N ARG A 271 -0.15 -7.59 -12.59
CA ARG A 271 0.14 -8.85 -13.30
C ARG A 271 0.92 -8.60 -14.60
N ARG A 272 0.54 -7.56 -15.33
CA ARG A 272 1.05 -7.14 -16.64
C ARG A 272 0.78 -5.64 -16.86
N PHE A 273 1.25 -5.11 -17.99
CA PHE A 273 1.04 -3.73 -18.44
C PHE A 273 0.63 -3.70 -19.92
N LYS A 274 -0.68 -3.81 -20.15
CA LYS A 274 -1.33 -3.72 -21.47
C LYS A 274 -1.16 -2.35 -22.11
N LYS A 275 -0.81 -2.34 -23.39
CA LYS A 275 -0.70 -1.09 -24.18
C LYS A 275 -2.05 -0.48 -24.52
N ASP A 276 -3.10 -1.30 -24.59
CA ASP A 276 -4.48 -0.92 -24.90
C ASP A 276 -5.30 -0.53 -23.66
N ASP A 277 -4.82 -0.84 -22.44
CA ASP A 277 -5.46 -0.39 -21.20
C ASP A 277 -4.90 0.99 -20.78
N PRO A 278 -5.72 2.06 -20.78
CA PRO A 278 -5.25 3.41 -20.50
C PRO A 278 -4.74 3.59 -19.07
N ILE A 279 -5.25 2.81 -18.10
CA ILE A 279 -4.82 2.88 -16.71
C ILE A 279 -3.43 2.26 -16.61
N GLN A 280 -3.24 1.02 -17.08
CA GLN A 280 -1.93 0.35 -17.04
C GLN A 280 -0.87 1.14 -17.80
N LYS A 281 -1.22 1.71 -18.96
CA LYS A 281 -0.33 2.59 -19.71
C LYS A 281 0.10 3.82 -18.91
N ALA A 282 -0.86 4.52 -18.29
CA ALA A 282 -0.56 5.73 -17.51
C ALA A 282 0.27 5.42 -16.25
N VAL A 283 0.00 4.28 -15.61
CA VAL A 283 0.76 3.80 -14.46
C VAL A 283 2.19 3.44 -14.86
N LEU A 284 2.38 2.66 -15.94
CA LEU A 284 3.71 2.30 -16.42
C LEU A 284 4.54 3.54 -16.76
N GLU A 285 3.94 4.51 -17.44
CA GLU A 285 4.62 5.77 -17.78
C GLU A 285 5.05 6.53 -16.52
N HIS A 286 4.18 6.62 -15.50
CA HIS A 286 4.56 7.26 -14.25
C HIS A 286 5.66 6.49 -13.50
N ILE A 287 5.63 5.15 -13.50
CA ILE A 287 6.71 4.33 -12.92
C ILE A 287 8.05 4.65 -13.57
N ILE A 288 8.09 4.73 -14.90
CA ILE A 288 9.30 5.06 -15.67
C ILE A 288 9.80 6.45 -15.30
N GLU A 289 8.91 7.45 -15.24
CA GLU A 289 9.27 8.81 -14.81
C GLU A 289 9.83 8.84 -13.38
N ILE A 290 9.17 8.17 -12.42
CA ILE A 290 9.60 8.10 -11.02
C ILE A 290 10.98 7.48 -10.89
N LEU A 291 11.20 6.31 -11.50
CA LEU A 291 12.49 5.62 -11.41
C LEU A 291 13.59 6.41 -12.10
N SER A 292 13.32 6.97 -13.28
CA SER A 292 14.30 7.78 -14.00
C SER A 292 14.70 9.01 -13.20
N TYR A 293 13.73 9.71 -12.60
CA TYR A 293 13.99 10.88 -11.76
C TYR A 293 14.71 10.51 -10.47
N THR A 294 14.22 9.50 -9.73
CA THR A 294 14.78 9.15 -8.42
C THR A 294 16.21 8.64 -8.51
N ILE A 295 16.56 7.86 -9.54
CA ILE A 295 17.93 7.34 -9.71
C ILE A 295 18.94 8.49 -9.87
N VAL A 296 18.60 9.56 -10.61
CA VAL A 296 19.52 10.69 -10.82
C VAL A 296 19.56 11.65 -9.61
N HIS A 297 18.49 11.68 -8.80
CA HIS A 297 18.35 12.53 -7.60
C HIS A 297 18.57 11.77 -6.28
N ASP A 298 19.50 10.82 -6.23
CA ASP A 298 19.90 10.12 -4.98
C ASP A 298 18.72 9.45 -4.25
N TRP A 299 17.79 8.90 -5.03
CA TRP A 299 16.57 8.26 -4.57
C TRP A 299 15.62 9.18 -3.81
N GLN A 300 15.70 10.49 -4.04
CA GLN A 300 14.81 11.46 -3.41
C GLN A 300 13.77 11.97 -4.41
N GLN A 301 12.50 12.00 -3.96
CA GLN A 301 11.43 12.75 -4.60
C GLN A 301 11.00 13.90 -3.72
N ILE A 302 10.78 15.06 -4.35
CA ILE A 302 10.27 16.26 -3.72
C ILE A 302 8.81 16.49 -4.16
N ASN A 303 8.03 17.18 -3.33
CA ASN A 303 6.63 17.55 -3.61
C ASN A 303 5.68 16.37 -3.86
N MET A 304 5.76 15.32 -3.04
CA MET A 304 4.79 14.22 -3.06
C MET A 304 3.56 14.59 -2.21
N ASP A 305 2.37 14.48 -2.78
CA ASP A 305 1.12 14.52 -2.03
C ASP A 305 0.52 13.11 -1.98
N ILE A 306 -0.06 12.73 -0.84
CA ILE A 306 -0.78 11.46 -0.70
C ILE A 306 -2.20 11.68 -0.22
N ARG A 307 -3.10 10.80 -0.66
CA ARG A 307 -4.43 10.67 -0.06
C ARG A 307 -4.35 10.20 1.40
N LEU A 308 -5.39 10.51 2.17
CA LEU A 308 -5.57 9.92 3.49
C LEU A 308 -5.91 8.43 3.36
N PRO A 309 -5.74 7.62 4.41
CA PRO A 309 -6.06 6.21 4.29
C PRO A 309 -7.56 5.96 4.09
N LEU A 310 -7.84 4.82 3.47
CA LEU A 310 -9.15 4.27 3.23
C LEU A 310 -9.83 3.98 4.57
N GLY A 311 -10.95 4.64 4.84
CA GLY A 311 -11.61 4.59 6.14
C GLY A 311 -12.53 5.79 6.32
N ALA A 312 -12.48 6.46 7.47
CA ALA A 312 -13.33 7.61 7.76
C ALA A 312 -13.17 8.73 6.73
N ARG A 313 -11.92 9.03 6.36
CA ARG A 313 -11.61 10.06 5.37
C ARG A 313 -11.98 9.62 3.97
N GLY A 314 -11.75 8.36 3.61
CA GLY A 314 -12.24 7.82 2.34
C GLY A 314 -13.76 7.85 2.19
N ASP A 315 -14.51 7.44 3.21
CA ASP A 315 -15.97 7.51 3.18
C ASP A 315 -16.47 8.96 3.10
N LEU A 316 -15.92 9.87 3.91
CA LEU A 316 -16.33 11.28 3.88
C LEU A 316 -15.94 11.98 2.58
N TYR A 317 -14.66 11.94 2.20
CA TYR A 317 -14.11 12.72 1.11
C TYR A 317 -14.34 12.05 -0.24
N SER A 318 -13.77 10.85 -0.41
CA SER A 318 -13.79 10.13 -1.69
C SER A 318 -15.18 9.64 -2.07
N VAL A 319 -16.04 9.35 -1.09
CA VAL A 319 -17.35 8.76 -1.37
C VAL A 319 -18.52 9.73 -1.17
N GLN A 320 -18.56 10.46 -0.06
CA GLN A 320 -19.66 11.37 0.25
C GLN A 320 -19.43 12.79 -0.26
N GLY A 321 -18.20 13.16 -0.65
CA GLY A 321 -17.88 14.53 -1.09
C GLY A 321 -18.01 15.56 0.03
N LYS A 322 -17.77 15.15 1.28
CA LYS A 322 -17.91 15.95 2.50
C LYS A 322 -16.64 15.90 3.35
N ASN A 323 -16.49 16.89 4.24
CA ASN A 323 -15.59 16.80 5.38
C ASN A 323 -16.41 16.64 6.68
N THR A 324 -15.73 16.68 7.83
CA THR A 324 -16.36 16.50 9.14
C THR A 324 -17.38 17.59 9.52
N LYS A 325 -17.42 18.73 8.80
CA LYS A 325 -18.25 19.89 9.12
C LYS A 325 -19.20 20.31 8.00
N ARG A 326 -18.82 20.11 6.73
CA ARG A 326 -19.53 20.64 5.55
C ARG A 326 -19.24 19.85 4.28
N GLU A 327 -20.04 20.10 3.25
CA GLU A 327 -19.75 19.72 1.86
C GLU A 327 -18.38 20.26 1.40
N LEU A 328 -17.68 19.47 0.59
CA LEU A 328 -16.43 19.91 -0.03
C LEU A 328 -16.71 21.03 -1.04
N SER A 329 -15.74 21.96 -1.16
CA SER A 329 -15.78 22.98 -2.21
C SER A 329 -15.67 22.35 -3.60
N LYS A 330 -15.98 23.10 -4.67
CA LYS A 330 -15.85 22.57 -6.04
C LYS A 330 -14.43 22.07 -6.33
N GLN A 331 -13.43 22.85 -5.93
CA GLN A 331 -12.01 22.50 -6.08
C GLN A 331 -11.64 21.25 -5.27
N ASP A 332 -12.10 21.15 -4.02
CA ASP A 332 -11.84 19.97 -3.19
C ASP A 332 -12.56 18.72 -3.73
N LYS A 333 -13.74 18.87 -4.32
CA LYS A 333 -14.44 17.76 -4.97
C LYS A 333 -13.66 17.24 -6.18
N GLU A 334 -13.15 18.12 -7.02
CA GLU A 334 -12.29 17.74 -8.15
C GLU A 334 -11.03 16.98 -7.69
N LEU A 335 -10.49 17.34 -6.53
CA LEU A 335 -9.29 16.72 -5.99
C LEU A 335 -9.54 15.41 -5.25
N TYR A 336 -10.61 15.32 -4.45
CA TYR A 336 -10.81 14.24 -3.50
C TYR A 336 -11.95 13.29 -3.84
N PHE A 337 -13.06 13.79 -4.40
CA PHE A 337 -14.23 12.97 -4.68
C PHE A 337 -13.95 11.97 -5.81
N ASP A 338 -14.22 10.70 -5.54
CA ASP A 338 -14.06 9.62 -6.50
C ASP A 338 -15.44 9.07 -6.91
N LYS A 339 -15.86 9.47 -8.11
CA LYS A 339 -17.17 9.06 -8.66
C LYS A 339 -17.31 7.54 -8.73
N PHE A 340 -16.24 6.83 -9.08
CA PHE A 340 -16.27 5.38 -9.25
C PHE A 340 -16.47 4.67 -7.91
N ILE A 341 -15.74 5.06 -6.87
CA ILE A 341 -15.90 4.49 -5.53
C ILE A 341 -17.28 4.85 -4.95
N SER A 342 -17.75 6.08 -5.20
CA SER A 342 -19.10 6.51 -4.79
C SER A 342 -20.20 5.65 -5.44
N GLU A 343 -20.08 5.35 -6.73
CA GLU A 343 -20.98 4.47 -7.45
C GLU A 343 -20.94 3.03 -6.93
N MET A 344 -19.74 2.49 -6.64
CA MET A 344 -19.59 1.17 -6.01
C MET A 344 -20.27 1.09 -4.65
N ARG A 345 -20.23 2.16 -3.84
CA ARG A 345 -20.99 2.23 -2.59
C ARG A 345 -22.49 2.25 -2.84
N ARG A 346 -22.95 3.03 -3.83
CA ARG A 346 -24.38 3.11 -4.19
C ARG A 346 -24.96 1.76 -4.57
N VAL A 347 -24.22 0.94 -5.33
CA VAL A 347 -24.63 -0.43 -5.70
C VAL A 347 -24.27 -1.49 -4.64
N LYS A 348 -23.80 -1.06 -3.46
CA LYS A 348 -23.40 -1.92 -2.34
C LYS A 348 -22.25 -2.89 -2.64
N LYS A 349 -21.47 -2.66 -3.70
CA LYS A 349 -20.25 -3.43 -4.00
C LYS A 349 -19.19 -3.19 -2.94
N VAL A 350 -19.07 -1.95 -2.48
CA VAL A 350 -18.19 -1.52 -1.39
C VAL A 350 -19.05 -0.93 -0.27
N GLU A 351 -18.88 -1.40 0.96
CA GLU A 351 -19.56 -0.82 2.13
C GLU A 351 -18.54 -0.26 3.11
N PHE A 352 -18.78 0.97 3.55
CA PHE A 352 -17.99 1.65 4.58
C PHE A 352 -18.79 1.62 5.87
N ILE A 353 -18.22 1.05 6.92
CA ILE A 353 -18.89 0.80 8.20
C ILE A 353 -18.06 1.45 9.32
N PRO A 354 -18.56 2.53 9.94
CA PRO A 354 -17.90 3.14 11.08
C PRO A 354 -18.01 2.24 12.33
N GLN A 355 -16.91 2.09 13.05
CA GLN A 355 -16.83 1.36 14.31
C GLN A 355 -17.28 2.23 15.50
N VAL A 356 -18.55 2.64 15.45
CA VAL A 356 -19.21 3.46 16.48
C VAL A 356 -20.46 2.76 17.01
N ILE A 357 -20.76 2.96 18.30
CA ILE A 357 -22.01 2.54 18.95
C ILE A 357 -22.72 3.77 19.53
N ASP A 358 -24.00 3.63 19.90
CA ASP A 358 -24.70 4.66 20.67
C ASP A 358 -24.08 4.80 22.06
N ASP A 359 -23.90 6.04 22.52
CA ASP A 359 -23.41 6.31 23.86
C ASP A 359 -24.46 5.82 24.88
N PRO A 360 -24.11 4.93 25.81
CA PRO A 360 -25.04 4.44 26.82
C PRO A 360 -25.68 5.55 27.67
N LYS A 361 -25.02 6.71 27.78
CA LYS A 361 -25.48 7.87 28.54
C LYS A 361 -26.27 8.87 27.71
N ASP A 362 -26.06 8.89 26.39
CA ASP A 362 -26.79 9.77 25.47
C ASP A 362 -26.98 9.09 24.11
N LYS A 363 -28.17 8.56 23.87
CA LYS A 363 -28.50 7.85 22.62
C LYS A 363 -28.40 8.73 21.36
N ASN A 364 -28.33 10.07 21.50
CA ASN A 364 -28.12 10.97 20.36
C ASN A 364 -26.64 11.15 20.02
N LYS A 365 -25.74 10.60 20.83
CA LYS A 365 -24.30 10.65 20.64
C LYS A 365 -23.78 9.28 20.23
N LYS A 366 -22.91 9.25 19.23
CA LYS A 366 -22.15 8.06 18.85
C LYS A 366 -20.79 8.09 19.56
N MET A 367 -20.36 6.97 20.10
CA MET A 367 -19.01 6.77 20.64
C MET A 367 -18.23 5.76 19.80
N PRO A 368 -16.96 6.04 19.44
CA PRO A 368 -16.10 5.02 18.86
C PRO A 368 -15.79 3.96 19.91
N TYR A 369 -15.87 2.68 19.54
CA TYR A 369 -15.44 1.57 20.39
C TYR A 369 -14.10 0.97 19.94
N PHE A 370 -13.64 1.34 18.74
CA PHE A 370 -12.33 1.00 18.22
C PHE A 370 -11.54 2.29 18.11
N ILE A 371 -10.67 2.54 19.09
CA ILE A 371 -10.08 3.87 19.29
C ILE A 371 -8.59 3.89 18.97
N THR A 372 -7.96 2.75 18.66
CA THR A 372 -6.56 2.73 18.20
C THR A 372 -6.29 1.46 17.40
N HIS A 373 -5.34 1.51 16.47
CA HIS A 373 -4.65 0.31 15.96
C HIS A 373 -4.03 -0.56 17.11
N SER A 374 -4.09 -0.07 18.35
CA SER A 374 -3.66 -0.66 19.61
C SER A 374 -4.79 -1.39 20.35
N ALA A 375 -5.83 -1.92 19.69
CA ALA A 375 -6.70 -2.96 20.29
C ALA A 375 -5.86 -4.18 20.81
N MET A 376 -4.62 -4.31 20.33
CA MET A 376 -3.60 -5.21 20.87
C MET A 376 -3.13 -4.86 22.31
N ARG A 377 -3.37 -3.63 22.82
CA ARG A 377 -3.03 -3.26 24.21
C ARG A 377 -3.82 -4.02 25.25
N GLU A 378 -5.07 -4.38 24.96
CA GLU A 378 -5.83 -5.27 25.84
C GLU A 378 -5.20 -6.66 25.96
N TRP A 379 -4.35 -7.07 25.01
CA TRP A 379 -3.59 -8.31 25.10
C TRP A 379 -2.22 -8.12 25.77
N GLU A 380 -1.65 -6.92 25.71
CA GLU A 380 -0.36 -6.58 26.34
C GLU A 380 -0.48 -6.31 27.85
N TYR A 381 -1.65 -5.86 28.32
CA TYR A 381 -1.93 -5.69 29.75
C TYR A 381 -2.77 -6.87 30.26
N GLU A 382 -2.32 -7.52 31.34
CA GLU A 382 -3.06 -8.61 31.98
C GLU A 382 -4.50 -8.17 32.29
N TRP A 383 -5.46 -8.88 31.69
CA TRP A 383 -6.91 -8.60 31.74
C TRP A 383 -7.46 -8.40 33.16
N GLU A 384 -6.81 -8.99 34.16
CA GLU A 384 -7.26 -9.04 35.55
C GLU A 384 -7.18 -7.67 36.28
N GLY A 385 -6.45 -6.68 35.75
CA GLY A 385 -6.32 -5.35 36.37
C GLY A 385 -7.07 -4.22 35.67
N MET A 386 -7.67 -4.48 34.50
CA MET A 386 -8.22 -3.42 33.65
C MET A 386 -9.69 -3.12 33.96
N SER A 387 -10.01 -1.85 34.23
CA SER A 387 -11.40 -1.44 34.48
C SER A 387 -12.28 -1.70 33.24
N ASP A 388 -13.50 -2.19 33.41
CA ASP A 388 -14.40 -2.61 32.31
C ASP A 388 -14.64 -1.51 31.26
N ARG A 389 -14.61 -0.24 31.65
CA ARG A 389 -14.68 0.92 30.74
C ARG A 389 -13.54 1.02 29.71
N ASN A 390 -12.42 0.33 29.96
CA ASN A 390 -11.27 0.23 29.07
C ASN A 390 -11.24 -1.10 28.31
N LYS A 391 -12.17 -2.02 28.61
CA LYS A 391 -12.26 -3.31 27.92
C LYS A 391 -13.03 -3.14 26.62
N VAL A 392 -12.32 -3.07 25.49
CA VAL A 392 -12.91 -2.84 24.17
C VAL A 392 -13.12 -4.14 23.39
N PHE A 393 -12.41 -5.21 23.72
CA PHE A 393 -12.47 -6.48 23.00
C PHE A 393 -13.88 -7.11 22.96
N PRO A 394 -14.67 -7.14 24.06
CA PRO A 394 -16.04 -7.65 23.99
C PRO A 394 -16.92 -6.86 23.01
N LEU A 395 -16.77 -5.54 22.93
CA LEU A 395 -17.46 -4.69 21.97
C LEU A 395 -16.98 -4.95 20.54
N ILE A 396 -15.67 -5.04 20.34
CA ILE A 396 -15.05 -5.40 19.05
C ILE A 396 -15.55 -6.76 18.55
N TYR A 397 -15.58 -7.76 19.43
CA TYR A 397 -16.05 -9.10 19.09
C TYR A 397 -17.55 -9.12 18.77
N SER A 398 -18.37 -8.46 19.60
CA SER A 398 -19.83 -8.46 19.42
C SER A 398 -20.27 -7.61 18.24
N GLU A 399 -19.72 -6.41 18.07
CA GLU A 399 -20.10 -5.46 17.03
C GLU A 399 -19.36 -5.75 15.72
N SER A 400 -18.04 -5.61 15.66
CA SER A 400 -17.27 -5.79 14.42
C SER A 400 -17.33 -7.24 13.95
N TYR A 401 -16.87 -8.18 14.77
CA TYR A 401 -16.70 -9.56 14.33
C TYR A 401 -18.05 -10.27 14.14
N LYS A 402 -18.89 -10.35 15.18
CA LYS A 402 -20.13 -11.12 15.12
C LYS A 402 -21.19 -10.44 14.24
N LYS A 403 -21.45 -9.13 14.42
CA LYS A 403 -22.54 -8.47 13.68
C LYS A 403 -22.17 -8.08 12.25
N TYR A 404 -20.95 -7.64 11.97
CA TYR A 404 -20.56 -7.22 10.63
C TYR A 404 -19.84 -8.33 9.84
N ILE A 405 -18.73 -8.86 10.36
CA ILE A 405 -17.89 -9.82 9.63
C ILE A 405 -18.64 -11.13 9.40
N ILE A 406 -19.09 -11.80 10.46
CA ILE A 406 -19.73 -13.13 10.35
C ILE A 406 -21.05 -13.05 9.60
N ASN A 407 -21.87 -12.03 9.83
CA ASN A 407 -23.14 -11.90 9.09
C ASN A 407 -22.92 -11.62 7.60
N LYS A 408 -21.90 -10.82 7.23
CA LYS A 408 -21.51 -10.63 5.82
C LYS A 408 -21.06 -11.92 5.18
N ILE A 409 -20.19 -12.65 5.87
CA ILE A 409 -19.72 -13.96 5.41
C ILE A 409 -20.92 -14.89 5.17
N LYS A 410 -21.85 -15.01 6.12
CA LYS A 410 -23.06 -15.84 5.99
C LYS A 410 -23.98 -15.44 4.84
N LYS A 411 -24.02 -14.16 4.47
CA LYS A 411 -24.87 -13.66 3.37
C LYS A 411 -24.34 -14.09 2.00
N ASN A 412 -23.03 -14.05 1.83
CA ASN A 412 -22.39 -14.23 0.52
C ASN A 412 -21.66 -15.58 0.39
N SER A 413 -21.45 -16.29 1.49
CA SER A 413 -20.73 -17.56 1.57
C SER A 413 -21.47 -18.55 2.49
N LYS A 414 -21.31 -19.85 2.25
CA LYS A 414 -21.88 -20.91 3.12
C LYS A 414 -21.04 -21.18 4.38
N PHE A 415 -20.04 -20.36 4.64
CA PHE A 415 -19.16 -20.50 5.80
C PHE A 415 -20.00 -20.32 7.09
N GLY A 416 -20.06 -21.38 7.91
CA GLY A 416 -20.81 -21.38 9.17
C GLY A 416 -22.14 -22.16 9.18
N ARG A 417 -22.36 -23.13 8.28
CA ARG A 417 -23.18 -24.31 8.58
C ARG A 417 -22.27 -25.54 8.71
N TYR A 418 -21.61 -25.65 9.86
CA TYR A 418 -21.23 -26.92 10.45
C TYR A 418 -21.79 -26.93 11.87
#